data_AF-A0A2S2PMW1-F1
#
_entry.id   AF-A0A2S2PMW1-F1
#
_cell.length_a   1.000
_cell.length_b   1.000
_cell.length_c   1.000
_cell.angle_alpha   90.00
_cell.angle_beta   90.00
_cell.angle_gamma   90.00
#
_symmetry.space_group_name_H-M   'P 1'
#
loop_
_entity.id
_entity.type
_entity.pdbx_description
1 polymer ?
#
loop_
_entity_poly.entity_id
_entity_poly.type
_entity_poly.pdbx_seq_one_letter_code
_entity_poly.pdbx_strand_id
1 'polypeptide(L)'
;MLTRKEELFVKPFQQRLYHQHKVKLKSATARVDTTPPQEWQHIVLKTKKYQKERERCTQILLNNSILWRHLSEIMSTKRVDNRWDYEQPKFFHRVNLFTKSNNKLTVDIEESSESGKVQTEVKNERCIACNPNLSTSKVKIIVYRT
;
A
#
# COMPACT_ATOMS: atom_id res chain seq x y z
N MET A 1 -27.64 73.36 -34.67
CA MET A 1 -26.78 74.19 -33.81
C MET A 1 -27.45 74.23 -32.44
N LEU A 2 -26.76 73.81 -31.38
CA LEU A 2 -27.30 73.92 -30.02
C LEU A 2 -27.51 75.40 -29.68
N THR A 3 -28.58 75.75 -29.00
CA THR A 3 -28.77 77.13 -28.56
C THR A 3 -27.77 77.48 -27.46
N ARG A 4 -27.40 78.77 -27.35
CA ARG A 4 -26.44 79.28 -26.34
C ARG A 4 -26.82 78.86 -24.90
N LYS A 5 -28.12 78.78 -24.61
CA LYS A 5 -28.66 78.28 -23.34
C LYS A 5 -28.35 76.80 -23.13
N GLU A 6 -28.53 75.97 -24.15
CA GLU A 6 -28.23 74.54 -24.09
C GLU A 6 -26.72 74.28 -23.98
N GLU A 7 -25.88 75.09 -24.64
CA GLU A 7 -24.43 74.98 -24.51
C GLU A 7 -23.93 75.30 -23.09
N LEU A 8 -24.55 76.27 -22.42
CA LEU A 8 -24.14 76.69 -21.07
C LEU A 8 -24.69 75.77 -19.98
N PHE A 9 -25.93 75.29 -20.12
CA PHE A 9 -26.60 74.56 -19.03
C PHE A 9 -26.67 73.05 -19.25
N VAL A 10 -26.81 72.58 -20.50
CA VAL A 10 -27.08 71.17 -20.79
C VAL A 10 -25.79 70.42 -21.12
N LYS A 11 -24.96 70.97 -22.00
CA LYS A 11 -23.70 70.37 -22.46
C LYS A 11 -22.71 70.01 -21.33
N PRO A 12 -22.40 70.87 -20.33
CA PRO A 12 -21.47 70.52 -19.27
C PRO A 12 -22.00 69.40 -18.36
N PHE A 13 -23.31 69.35 -18.14
CA PHE A 13 -23.94 68.28 -17.36
C PHE A 13 -23.86 66.94 -18.10
N GLN A 14 -24.17 66.93 -19.39
CA GLN A 14 -24.02 65.75 -20.24
C GLN A 14 -22.56 65.27 -20.31
N GLN A 15 -21.61 66.19 -20.43
CA GLN A 15 -20.18 65.86 -20.42
C GLN A 15 -19.74 65.23 -19.09
N ARG A 16 -20.23 65.72 -17.95
CA ARG A 16 -19.97 65.10 -16.64
C ARG A 16 -20.54 63.69 -16.54
N LEU A 17 -21.80 63.49 -16.93
CA LEU A 17 -22.43 62.17 -16.94
C LEU A 17 -21.68 61.20 -17.85
N TYR A 18 -21.29 61.66 -19.03
CA TYR A 18 -20.50 60.88 -19.97
C TYR A 18 -19.13 60.50 -19.42
N HIS A 19 -18.45 61.44 -18.75
CA HIS A 19 -17.17 61.18 -18.12
C HIS A 19 -17.32 60.16 -16.98
N GLN A 20 -18.33 60.31 -16.12
CA GLN A 20 -18.62 59.36 -15.05
C GLN A 20 -18.93 57.96 -15.60
N HIS A 21 -19.72 57.88 -16.67
CA HIS A 21 -20.02 56.62 -17.35
C HIS A 21 -18.75 55.96 -17.90
N LYS A 22 -17.87 56.74 -18.56
CA LYS A 22 -16.56 56.24 -19.02
C LYS A 22 -15.70 55.73 -17.89
N VAL A 23 -15.66 56.39 -16.74
CA VAL A 23 -14.92 55.92 -15.57
C VAL A 23 -15.49 54.59 -15.08
N LYS A 24 -16.81 54.47 -14.96
CA LYS A 24 -17.49 53.22 -14.56
C LYS A 24 -17.22 52.07 -15.51
N LEU A 25 -17.24 52.33 -16.82
CA LEU A 25 -16.91 51.32 -17.84
C LEU A 25 -15.45 50.87 -17.74
N LYS A 26 -14.51 51.80 -17.52
CA LYS A 26 -13.10 51.47 -17.35
C LYS A 26 -12.82 50.69 -16.07
N SER A 27 -13.57 50.96 -14.99
CA SER A 27 -13.43 50.25 -13.72
C SER A 27 -14.26 48.97 -13.63
N ALA A 28 -15.05 48.64 -14.65
CA ALA A 28 -15.90 47.46 -14.64
C ALA A 28 -15.03 46.20 -14.77
N THR A 29 -14.98 45.39 -13.72
CA THR A 29 -14.36 44.06 -13.72
C THR A 29 -15.39 42.99 -14.07
N ALA A 30 -14.92 41.80 -14.45
CA ALA A 30 -15.80 40.66 -14.68
C ALA A 30 -16.65 40.36 -13.42
N ARG A 31 -17.94 40.07 -13.61
CA ARG A 31 -18.87 39.73 -12.51
C ARG A 31 -18.56 38.37 -11.89
N VAL A 32 -17.96 37.49 -12.67
CA VAL A 32 -17.58 36.14 -12.27
C VAL A 32 -16.08 36.02 -12.38
N ASP A 33 -15.45 35.59 -11.30
CA ASP A 33 -14.05 35.23 -11.31
C ASP A 33 -13.87 33.93 -12.10
N THR A 34 -13.06 33.99 -13.17
CA THR A 34 -12.71 32.83 -14.00
C THR A 34 -11.30 32.35 -13.73
N THR A 35 -10.60 32.93 -12.74
CA THR A 35 -9.24 32.53 -12.42
C THR A 35 -9.24 31.18 -11.69
N PRO A 36 -8.30 30.28 -12.04
CA PRO A 36 -8.15 29.05 -11.30
C PRO A 36 -7.66 29.35 -9.87
N PRO A 37 -8.11 28.58 -8.87
CA PRO A 37 -7.64 28.74 -7.51
C PRO A 37 -6.13 28.46 -7.42
N GLN A 38 -5.48 29.09 -6.44
CA GLN A 38 -4.06 28.90 -6.19
C GLN A 38 -3.73 27.43 -5.91
N GLU A 39 -2.76 26.90 -6.65
CA GLU A 39 -2.27 25.54 -6.42
C GLU A 39 -1.35 25.50 -5.20
N TRP A 40 -1.75 24.72 -4.20
CA TRP A 40 -0.92 24.48 -3.03
C TRP A 40 -0.09 23.21 -3.24
N GLN A 41 1.24 23.32 -3.09
CA GLN A 41 2.16 22.20 -3.31
C GLN A 41 1.82 20.97 -2.46
N HIS A 42 1.31 21.15 -1.24
CA HIS A 42 0.91 20.04 -0.36
C HIS A 42 -0.37 19.29 -0.83
N ILE A 43 -1.17 19.91 -1.72
CA ILE A 43 -2.33 19.27 -2.36
C ILE A 43 -1.88 18.48 -3.59
N VAL A 44 -0.96 19.07 -4.37
CA VAL A 44 -0.43 18.47 -5.61
C VAL A 44 0.53 17.31 -5.29
N LEU A 45 1.40 17.48 -4.31
CA LEU A 45 2.47 16.55 -3.96
C LEU A 45 2.14 15.75 -2.70
N LYS A 46 1.98 14.44 -2.87
CA LYS A 46 1.82 13.49 -1.76
C LYS A 46 3.18 13.06 -1.20
N THR A 47 3.85 13.95 -0.48
CA THR A 47 5.22 13.76 0.03
C THR A 47 5.41 12.46 0.83
N LYS A 48 4.46 12.13 1.72
CA LYS A 48 4.48 10.86 2.48
C LYS A 48 4.42 9.62 1.59
N LYS A 49 3.69 9.68 0.46
CA LYS A 49 3.63 8.56 -0.49
C LYS A 49 5.00 8.35 -1.13
N TYR A 50 5.65 9.43 -1.55
CA TYR A 50 6.99 9.37 -2.13
C TYR A 50 8.02 8.84 -1.13
N GLN A 51 7.98 9.33 0.11
CA GLN A 51 8.83 8.84 1.19
C GLN A 51 8.66 7.34 1.41
N LYS A 52 7.42 6.86 1.55
CA LYS A 52 7.13 5.44 1.77
C LYS A 52 7.64 4.55 0.63
N GLU A 53 7.51 5.00 -0.61
CA GLU A 53 8.01 4.25 -1.76
C GLU A 53 9.54 4.20 -1.78
N ARG A 54 10.20 5.30 -1.42
CA ARG A 54 11.66 5.34 -1.27
C ARG A 54 12.13 4.35 -0.19
N GLU A 55 11.50 4.36 0.98
CA GLU A 55 11.81 3.44 2.08
C GLU A 55 11.55 1.97 1.71
N ARG A 56 10.46 1.69 0.98
CA ARG A 56 10.18 0.35 0.46
C ARG A 56 11.28 -0.13 -0.49
N CYS A 57 11.69 0.73 -1.43
CA CYS A 57 12.76 0.41 -2.38
C CYS A 57 14.10 0.19 -1.70
N THR A 58 14.46 0.99 -0.68
CA THR A 58 15.71 0.79 0.06
C THR A 58 15.71 -0.53 0.82
N GLN A 59 14.60 -0.90 1.46
CA GLN A 59 14.45 -2.21 2.12
C GLN A 59 14.62 -3.37 1.15
N ILE A 60 14.02 -3.29 -0.04
CA ILE A 60 14.17 -4.31 -1.08
C ILE A 60 15.64 -4.45 -1.51
N LEU A 61 16.34 -3.34 -1.74
CA LEU A 61 17.75 -3.36 -2.13
C LEU A 61 18.64 -3.99 -1.05
N LEU A 62 18.41 -3.65 0.22
CA LEU A 62 19.12 -4.25 1.35
C LEU A 62 18.88 -5.76 1.42
N ASN A 63 17.62 -6.20 1.37
CA ASN A 63 17.27 -7.61 1.41
C ASN A 63 17.88 -8.38 0.24
N ASN A 64 17.86 -7.80 -0.97
CA ASN A 64 18.50 -8.41 -2.14
C ASN A 64 20.00 -8.55 -1.93
N SER A 65 20.69 -7.53 -1.39
CA SER A 65 22.14 -7.62 -1.14
C SER A 65 22.51 -8.71 -0.13
N ILE A 66 21.70 -8.88 0.91
CA ILE A 66 21.87 -9.94 1.91
C ILE A 66 21.66 -11.31 1.27
N LEU A 67 20.58 -11.47 0.49
CA LEU A 67 20.28 -12.70 -0.23
C LEU A 67 21.43 -13.07 -1.19
N TRP A 68 21.92 -12.11 -1.97
CA TRP A 68 23.03 -12.31 -2.90
C TRP A 68 24.30 -12.76 -2.17
N ARG A 69 24.61 -12.15 -1.02
CA ARG A 69 25.74 -12.57 -0.19
C ARG A 69 25.59 -14.03 0.26
N HIS A 70 24.43 -14.41 0.78
CA HIS A 70 24.18 -15.78 1.23
C HIS A 70 24.24 -16.79 0.08
N LEU A 71 23.63 -16.48 -1.07
CA LEU A 71 23.68 -17.34 -2.24
C LEU A 71 25.11 -17.49 -2.76
N SER A 72 25.89 -16.40 -2.81
CA SER A 72 27.29 -16.44 -3.22
C SER A 72 28.11 -17.32 -2.29
N GLU A 73 27.91 -17.20 -0.97
CA GLU A 73 28.56 -18.05 0.02
C GLU A 73 28.20 -19.53 -0.22
N ILE A 74 26.91 -19.87 -0.28
CA ILE A 74 26.42 -21.24 -0.52
C ILE A 74 27.02 -21.82 -1.82
N MET A 75 26.98 -21.07 -2.91
CA MET A 75 27.51 -21.51 -4.21
C MET A 75 29.03 -21.71 -4.18
N SER A 76 29.76 -20.90 -3.42
CA SER A 76 31.22 -21.01 -3.28
C SER A 76 31.64 -22.15 -2.34
N THR A 77 30.86 -22.42 -1.29
CA THR A 77 31.19 -23.40 -0.27
C THR A 77 30.84 -24.81 -0.74
N LYS A 78 31.84 -25.60 -1.12
CA LYS A 78 31.72 -27.06 -1.34
C LYS A 78 31.96 -27.85 -0.05
N ARG A 79 31.43 -27.37 1.09
CA ARG A 79 31.73 -27.94 2.42
C ARG A 79 30.94 -29.21 2.74
N VAL A 80 29.95 -29.54 1.93
CA VAL A 80 29.23 -30.81 1.99
C VAL A 80 29.77 -31.66 0.85
N ASP A 81 30.40 -32.78 1.20
CA ASP A 81 30.69 -33.80 0.21
C ASP A 81 29.34 -34.28 -0.34
N ASN A 82 29.04 -33.98 -1.61
CA ASN A 82 27.91 -34.57 -2.33
C ASN A 82 28.11 -36.07 -2.60
N ARG A 83 29.00 -36.72 -1.83
CA ARG A 83 29.31 -38.13 -1.87
C ARG A 83 28.48 -38.79 -0.78
N TRP A 84 27.50 -39.56 -1.21
CA TRP A 84 26.79 -40.45 -0.30
C TRP A 84 27.58 -41.77 -0.25
N ASP A 85 28.11 -42.12 0.92
CA ASP A 85 28.79 -43.41 1.13
C ASP A 85 27.81 -44.60 1.19
N TYR A 86 26.51 -44.30 1.23
CA TYR A 86 25.41 -45.27 1.31
C TYR A 86 24.26 -44.86 0.38
N GLU A 87 23.38 -45.81 0.05
CA GLU A 87 22.22 -45.51 -0.80
C GLU A 87 21.37 -44.38 -0.20
N GLN A 88 21.07 -43.37 -1.02
CA GLN A 88 20.23 -42.25 -0.60
C GLN A 88 18.87 -42.78 -0.12
N PRO A 89 18.38 -42.35 1.06
CA PRO A 89 17.10 -42.82 1.58
C PRO A 89 15.98 -42.51 0.60
N LYS A 90 15.30 -43.56 0.12
CA LYS A 90 14.13 -43.43 -0.76
C LYS A 90 12.98 -42.79 0.03
N PHE A 91 12.11 -42.03 -0.64
CA PHE A 91 10.96 -41.33 -0.05
C PHE A 91 10.09 -42.20 0.90
N PHE A 92 10.03 -43.51 0.65
CA PHE A 92 9.30 -44.49 1.47
C PHE A 92 9.99 -44.85 2.80
N HIS A 93 11.28 -44.54 2.96
CA HIS A 93 12.08 -44.84 4.14
C HIS A 93 12.44 -43.53 4.84
N ARG A 94 11.47 -42.92 5.51
CA ARG A 94 11.73 -41.71 6.31
C ARG A 94 12.57 -42.09 7.53
N VAL A 95 13.84 -41.75 7.50
CA VAL A 95 14.69 -41.80 8.69
C VAL A 95 14.35 -40.58 9.54
N ASN A 96 13.99 -40.80 10.81
CA ASN A 96 13.73 -39.68 11.72
C ASN A 96 15.05 -38.93 11.97
N LEU A 97 15.18 -37.73 11.39
CA LEU A 97 16.41 -36.93 11.48
C LEU A 97 16.71 -36.45 12.91
N PHE A 98 15.70 -36.46 13.78
CA PHE A 98 15.80 -36.10 15.19
C PHE A 98 15.37 -37.28 16.04
N THR A 99 16.30 -37.91 16.75
CA THR A 99 15.94 -38.79 17.86
C THR A 99 15.25 -37.91 18.90
N LYS A 100 14.00 -38.22 19.27
CA LYS A 100 13.34 -37.54 20.38
C LYS A 100 14.25 -37.70 21.61
N SER A 101 14.89 -36.61 22.02
CA SER A 101 15.52 -36.57 23.34
C SER A 101 14.40 -36.77 24.35
N ASN A 102 14.46 -37.86 25.11
CA ASN A 102 13.47 -38.16 26.16
C ASN A 102 13.62 -37.23 27.38
N ASN A 103 14.52 -36.25 27.33
CA ASN A 103 14.73 -35.29 28.41
C ASN A 103 13.68 -34.17 28.28
N LYS A 104 12.47 -34.45 28.78
CA LYS A 104 11.53 -33.38 29.16
C LYS A 104 12.17 -32.60 30.30
N LEU A 105 12.78 -31.46 30.02
CA LEU A 105 13.02 -30.43 31.03
C LEU A 105 11.65 -29.85 31.39
N THR A 106 11.08 -30.30 32.50
CA THR A 106 9.91 -29.67 33.11
C THR A 106 10.41 -28.38 33.77
N VAL A 107 10.15 -27.25 33.12
CA VAL A 107 10.27 -25.93 33.75
C VAL A 107 8.92 -25.67 34.40
N ASP A 108 8.85 -25.80 35.72
CA ASP A 108 7.65 -25.47 36.49
C ASP A 108 7.54 -23.94 36.55
N ILE A 109 6.63 -23.39 35.75
CA ILE A 109 6.21 -21.98 35.86
C ILE A 109 4.95 -22.00 36.71
N GLU A 110 5.04 -21.54 37.96
CA GLU A 110 3.87 -21.26 38.78
C GLU A 110 3.13 -20.05 38.18
N GLU A 111 2.03 -20.32 37.49
CA GLU A 111 1.15 -19.29 36.94
C GLU A 111 -0.09 -19.17 37.83
N SER A 112 -0.21 -18.04 38.53
CA SER A 112 -1.34 -17.68 39.37
C SER A 112 -2.63 -17.68 38.54
N SER A 113 -3.60 -18.45 39.03
CA SER A 113 -4.90 -18.71 38.42
C SER A 113 -5.73 -17.45 38.21
N GLU A 114 -6.09 -17.17 36.96
CA GLU A 114 -7.32 -16.47 36.64
C GLU A 114 -8.01 -17.05 35.40
N SER A 115 -9.31 -17.25 35.55
CA SER A 115 -10.17 -18.12 34.78
C SER A 115 -10.54 -17.57 33.40
N GLY A 116 -10.37 -18.39 32.36
CA GLY A 116 -10.99 -18.20 31.04
C GLY A 116 -10.96 -19.49 30.22
N LYS A 117 -12.10 -20.20 30.15
CA LYS A 117 -12.24 -21.43 29.36
C LYS A 117 -12.07 -21.12 27.87
N VAL A 118 -11.01 -21.61 27.24
CA VAL A 118 -10.94 -21.80 25.79
C VAL A 118 -10.66 -23.26 25.51
N GLN A 119 -11.58 -23.88 24.78
CA GLN A 119 -11.52 -25.28 24.38
C GLN A 119 -10.28 -25.54 23.52
N THR A 120 -9.38 -26.36 24.03
CA THR A 120 -8.32 -27.00 23.26
C THR A 120 -8.94 -27.98 22.26
N GLU A 121 -9.08 -27.55 21.01
CA GLU A 121 -9.13 -28.46 19.86
C GLU A 121 -7.91 -28.18 18.99
N VAL A 122 -6.75 -28.69 19.39
CA VAL A 122 -5.64 -28.88 18.44
C VAL A 122 -5.95 -30.16 17.66
N LYS A 123 -6.88 -30.09 16.71
CA LYS A 123 -6.94 -31.11 15.67
C LYS A 123 -5.74 -30.89 14.77
N ASN A 124 -4.74 -31.76 14.90
CA ASN A 124 -3.61 -31.87 13.98
C ASN A 124 -4.10 -32.38 12.61
N GLU A 125 -4.95 -31.61 11.94
CA GLU A 125 -5.35 -31.90 10.58
C GLU A 125 -4.18 -31.55 9.66
N ARG A 126 -3.55 -32.59 9.14
CA ARG A 126 -2.45 -32.45 8.18
C ARG A 126 -2.98 -31.68 6.97
N CYS A 127 -2.23 -30.67 6.52
CA CYS A 127 -2.61 -29.87 5.36
C CYS A 127 -2.82 -30.75 4.11
N ILE A 128 -3.56 -30.23 3.12
CA ILE A 128 -3.93 -30.93 1.87
C ILE A 128 -2.72 -31.49 1.10
N ALA A 129 -1.56 -30.85 1.23
CA ALA A 129 -0.31 -31.33 0.62
C ALA A 129 0.22 -32.63 1.28
N CYS A 130 -0.17 -32.89 2.52
CA CYS A 130 0.31 -34.00 3.35
C CYS A 130 -0.71 -35.14 3.51
N ASN A 131 -1.97 -34.97 3.07
CA ASN A 131 -2.94 -36.05 2.99
C ASN A 131 -3.89 -35.85 1.77
N PRO A 132 -3.61 -36.49 0.62
CA PRO A 132 -4.36 -36.30 -0.62
C PRO A 132 -5.79 -36.87 -0.58
N ASN A 133 -6.17 -37.58 0.48
CA ASN A 133 -7.51 -38.16 0.67
C ASN A 133 -8.45 -37.25 1.47
N LEU A 134 -8.05 -36.02 1.86
CA LEU A 134 -9.02 -35.03 2.34
C LEU A 134 -9.87 -34.60 1.14
N SER A 135 -11.04 -35.23 1.03
CA SER A 135 -12.10 -34.95 0.06
C SER A 135 -12.24 -33.45 -0.19
N THR A 136 -11.84 -32.99 -1.38
CA THR A 136 -12.31 -31.70 -1.88
C THR A 136 -13.84 -31.79 -1.93
N SER A 137 -14.54 -31.03 -1.08
CA SER A 137 -15.97 -30.86 -1.27
C SER A 137 -16.12 -30.30 -2.68
N LYS A 138 -16.72 -31.09 -3.59
CA LYS A 138 -16.94 -30.68 -4.98
C LYS A 138 -17.77 -29.41 -4.95
N VAL A 139 -17.14 -28.26 -5.16
CA VAL A 139 -17.83 -26.99 -5.31
C VAL A 139 -18.70 -27.13 -6.55
N LYS A 140 -20.02 -27.18 -6.34
CA LYS A 140 -21.01 -27.25 -7.42
C LYS A 140 -21.12 -25.85 -8.02
N ILE A 141 -20.35 -25.60 -9.07
CA ILE A 141 -20.47 -24.35 -9.84
C ILE A 141 -21.77 -24.46 -10.65
N ILE A 142 -22.80 -23.72 -10.24
CA ILE A 142 -24.03 -23.57 -11.01
C ILE A 142 -23.76 -22.48 -12.05
N VAL A 143 -23.64 -22.89 -13.31
CA VAL A 143 -23.56 -21.96 -14.44
C VAL A 143 -24.98 -21.67 -14.89
N TYR A 144 -25.44 -20.43 -14.71
CA TYR A 144 -26.68 -19.96 -15.33
C TYR A 144 -26.39 -19.66 -16.80
N ARG A 145 -27.10 -20.36 -17.71
CA ARG A 145 -27.16 -19.99 -19.11
C ARG A 145 -28.06 -18.76 -19.24
N THR A 146 -27.49 -17.67 -19.75
CA THR A 146 -28.23 -16.58 -20.40
C THR A 146 -28.71 -17.03 -21.77
#